data_AF-A0A6I3FFT4-F1
#
_entry.id   AF-A0A6I3FFT4-F1
#
_cell.length_a   1.000
_cell.length_b   1.000
_cell.length_c   1.000
_cell.angle_alpha   90.00
_cell.angle_beta   90.00
_cell.angle_gamma   90.00
#
_symmetry.space_group_name_H-M   'P 1'
#
loop_
_entity.id
_entity.type
_entity.pdbx_description
1 polymer ?
#
loop_
_entity_poly.entity_id
_entity_poly.type
_entity_poly.pdbx_seq_one_letter_code
_entity_poly.pdbx_strand_id
1 'polypeptide(L)'
;MSNVQIIEATEVTPALIEAFNRLVPQLSKSNLPPTATELALIIESPASILLIAVDPADEAILGSMTLAWFLIPTGVRAWIEDVVVDEAARGRG
;
A
#
# COMPACT_ATOMS: atom_id res chain seq x y z
N MET A 1 -12.42 -18.50 7.05
CA MET A 1 -12.14 -17.13 6.57
C MET A 1 -10.70 -16.86 6.96
N SER A 2 -9.77 -16.68 6.02
CA SER A 2 -8.44 -16.19 6.38
C SER A 2 -8.63 -14.73 6.84
N ASN A 3 -8.12 -14.42 8.02
CA ASN A 3 -8.30 -13.10 8.62
C ASN A 3 -7.17 -12.22 8.08
N VAL A 4 -7.41 -11.55 6.95
CA VAL A 4 -6.45 -10.61 6.35
C VAL A 4 -6.03 -9.59 7.39
N GLN A 5 -4.73 -9.36 7.53
CA GLN A 5 -4.17 -8.40 8.46
C GLN A 5 -3.80 -7.12 7.72
N ILE A 6 -4.17 -5.97 8.27
CA ILE A 6 -3.71 -4.66 7.79
C ILE A 6 -2.57 -4.21 8.67
N ILE A 7 -1.39 -4.01 8.09
CA ILE A 7 -0.19 -3.55 8.79
C ILE A 7 0.43 -2.36 8.04
N GLU A 8 1.19 -1.54 8.76
CA GLU A 8 2.04 -0.53 8.15
C GLU A 8 3.29 -1.18 7.56
N ALA A 9 3.63 -0.79 6.32
CA ALA A 9 4.91 -1.14 5.73
C ALA A 9 5.98 -0.19 6.27
N THR A 10 6.86 -0.69 7.14
CA THR A 10 7.92 0.10 7.78
C THR A 10 9.31 -0.14 7.18
N GLU A 11 9.43 -1.08 6.26
CA GLU A 11 10.68 -1.42 5.57
C GLU A 11 10.43 -1.87 4.13
N VAL A 12 11.40 -1.61 3.25
CA VAL A 12 11.35 -2.10 1.87
C VAL A 12 11.88 -3.52 1.83
N THR A 13 10.98 -4.48 1.65
CA THR A 13 11.32 -5.90 1.50
C THR A 13 11.20 -6.36 0.04
N PRO A 14 11.85 -7.46 -0.35
CA PRO A 14 11.63 -8.08 -1.66
C PRO A 14 10.15 -8.38 -1.94
N ALA A 15 9.42 -8.86 -0.92
CA ALA A 15 7.98 -9.15 -1.04
C ALA A 15 7.16 -7.88 -1.31
N LEU A 16 7.52 -6.75 -0.69
CA LEU A 16 6.87 -5.45 -0.96
C LEU A 16 7.11 -5.01 -2.40
N ILE A 17 8.34 -5.10 -2.90
CA ILE A 17 8.68 -4.75 -4.28
C ILE A 17 7.91 -5.64 -5.26
N GLU A 18 7.88 -6.95 -5.03
CA GLU A 18 7.13 -7.89 -5.87
C GLU A 18 5.62 -7.57 -5.85
N ALA A 19 5.07 -7.29 -4.67
CA ALA A 19 3.67 -6.91 -4.52
C ALA A 19 3.34 -5.66 -5.33
N PHE A 20 4.14 -4.58 -5.25
CA PHE A 20 3.89 -3.36 -6.01
C PHE A 20 4.04 -3.55 -7.53
N ASN A 21 4.99 -4.38 -7.97
CA ASN A 21 5.09 -4.75 -9.39
C ASN A 21 3.83 -5.45 -9.91
N ARG A 22 3.16 -6.25 -9.07
CA ARG A 22 1.90 -6.92 -9.40
C ARG A 22 0.67 -6.01 -9.24
N LEU A 23 0.63 -5.17 -8.20
CA LEU A 23 -0.54 -4.39 -7.82
C LEU A 23 -0.71 -3.10 -8.64
N VAL A 24 0.37 -2.37 -8.92
CA VAL A 24 0.26 -1.08 -9.63
C VAL A 24 -0.37 -1.20 -11.02
N PRO A 25 -0.06 -2.22 -11.84
CA PRO A 25 -0.75 -2.42 -13.13
C PRO A 25 -2.27 -2.66 -12.99
N GLN A 26 -2.73 -3.17 -11.84
CA GLN A 26 -4.15 -3.37 -11.54
C GLN A 26 -4.85 -2.08 -11.07
N LEU A 27 -4.07 -1.13 -10.53
CA LEU A 27 -4.54 0.20 -10.12
C LEU A 27 -4.61 1.15 -11.33
N SER A 28 -3.56 1.21 -12.13
CA SER A 28 -3.43 2.13 -13.25
C SER A 28 -2.66 1.50 -14.42
N LYS A 29 -3.23 1.61 -15.62
CA LYS A 29 -2.61 1.09 -16.86
C LYS A 29 -1.46 1.96 -17.37
N SER A 30 -1.32 3.19 -16.89
CA SER A 30 -0.33 4.16 -17.38
C SER A 30 0.81 4.42 -16.40
N ASN A 31 0.69 3.95 -15.15
CA ASN A 31 1.70 4.20 -14.12
C ASN A 31 2.67 3.01 -14.03
N LEU A 32 3.95 3.31 -13.84
CA LEU A 32 4.94 2.30 -13.54
C LEU A 32 4.91 1.98 -12.04
N PRO A 33 5.19 0.72 -11.64
CA PRO A 33 5.43 0.41 -10.24
C PRO A 33 6.59 1.25 -9.66
N PRO A 34 6.51 1.66 -8.39
CA PRO A 34 7.61 2.39 -7.74
C PRO A 34 8.84 1.49 -7.64
N THR A 35 10.01 2.12 -7.79
CA THR A 35 11.30 1.52 -7.49
C THR A 35 11.46 1.28 -5.98
N ALA A 36 12.44 0.47 -5.59
CA ALA A 36 12.76 0.25 -4.17
C ALA A 36 13.12 1.57 -3.45
N THR A 37 13.80 2.49 -4.14
CA THR A 37 14.15 3.81 -3.59
C THR A 37 12.90 4.69 -3.40
N GLU A 38 11.97 4.68 -4.35
CA GLU A 38 10.71 5.42 -4.22
C GLU A 38 9.83 4.85 -3.11
N LEU A 39 9.77 3.52 -2.96
CA LEU A 39 9.09 2.87 -1.82
C LEU A 39 9.71 3.29 -0.48
N ALA A 40 11.03 3.37 -0.38
CA ALA A 40 11.70 3.84 0.83
C ALA A 40 11.30 5.29 1.17
N LEU A 41 11.26 6.18 0.18
CA LEU A 41 10.82 7.56 0.37
C LEU A 41 9.35 7.65 0.83
N ILE A 42 8.48 6.77 0.33
CA ILE A 42 7.07 6.70 0.75
C ILE A 42 6.97 6.24 2.22
N ILE A 43 7.71 5.19 2.59
CA ILE A 43 7.73 4.62 3.95
C ILE A 43 8.31 5.62 4.97
N GLU A 44 9.38 6.33 4.62
CA GLU A 44 10.05 7.30 5.50
C GLU A 44 9.32 8.65 5.59
N SER A 45 8.28 8.86 4.77
CA SER A 45 7.56 10.12 4.71
C SER A 45 6.86 10.46 6.05
N PRO A 46 7.10 11.64 6.63
CA PRO A 46 6.39 12.07 7.84
C PRO A 46 4.94 12.52 7.55
N ALA A 47 4.51 12.48 6.29
CA ALA A 47 3.22 12.97 5.81
C ALA A 47 2.34 11.88 5.21
N SER A 48 2.75 10.60 5.30
CA SER A 48 1.96 9.48 4.83
C SER A 48 2.28 8.19 5.58
N ILE A 49 1.31 7.27 5.62
CA ILE A 49 1.57 5.86 5.94
C ILE A 49 1.20 5.00 4.74
N LEU A 50 2.04 4.01 4.46
CA LEU A 50 1.74 2.94 3.51
C LEU A 50 1.21 1.73 4.28
N LEU A 51 -0.06 1.40 4.06
CA LEU A 51 -0.71 0.23 4.64
C LEU A 51 -0.75 -0.90 3.62
N ILE A 52 -0.48 -2.12 4.07
CA ILE A 52 -0.56 -3.34 3.27
C ILE A 52 -1.53 -4.33 3.89
N ALA A 53 -2.27 -5.04 3.03
CA ALA A 53 -3.12 -6.15 3.42
C ALA A 53 -2.34 -7.46 3.24
N VAL A 54 -2.18 -8.25 4.29
CA VAL A 54 -1.37 -9.48 4.30
C VAL A 54 -2.26 -10.69 4.61
N ASP A 55 -2.14 -11.75 3.83
CA ASP A 55 -2.70 -13.06 4.18
C ASP A 55 -1.73 -13.77 5.15
N PRO A 56 -2.13 -14.05 6.40
CA PRO A 56 -1.25 -14.70 7.37
C PRO A 56 -0.95 -16.17 7.04
N ALA A 57 -1.64 -16.79 6.06
CA ALA A 57 -1.39 -18.18 5.70
C ALA A 57 -0.08 -18.36 4.91
N ASP A 58 0.27 -17.38 4.08
CA ASP A 58 1.42 -17.42 3.17
C ASP A 58 2.24 -16.11 3.15
N GLU A 59 1.91 -15.17 4.04
CA GLU A 59 2.50 -13.82 4.14
C GLU A 59 2.36 -12.99 2.85
N ALA A 60 1.42 -13.35 1.97
CA ALA A 60 1.22 -12.66 0.71
C ALA A 60 0.58 -11.29 0.91
N ILE A 61 1.16 -10.26 0.29
CA ILE A 61 0.57 -8.93 0.24
C ILE A 61 -0.54 -8.91 -0.81
N LEU A 62 -1.78 -8.84 -0.36
CA LEU A 62 -2.99 -8.88 -1.19
C LEU A 62 -3.45 -7.49 -1.66
N GLY A 63 -2.93 -6.41 -1.09
CA GLY A 63 -3.33 -5.05 -1.46
C GLY A 63 -2.54 -3.99 -0.71
N SER A 64 -2.70 -2.75 -1.14
CA SER A 64 -2.10 -1.58 -0.51
C SER A 64 -3.03 -0.37 -0.52
N MET A 65 -2.77 0.54 0.41
CA MET A 65 -3.38 1.88 0.48
C MET A 65 -2.36 2.86 1.05
N THR A 66 -2.28 4.06 0.47
CA THR A 66 -1.50 5.16 1.04
C THR A 66 -2.44 6.15 1.72
N LEU A 67 -2.28 6.40 3.01
CA LEU A 67 -2.98 7.49 3.70
C LEU A 67 -2.03 8.68 3.79
N ALA A 68 -2.31 9.75 3.05
CA ALA A 68 -1.53 10.99 3.09
C ALA A 68 -2.23 12.04 3.95
N TRP A 69 -1.48 12.92 4.61
CA TRP A 69 -2.03 14.02 5.38
C TRP A 69 -1.21 15.31 5.27
N PHE A 70 -1.88 16.43 5.49
CA PHE A 70 -1.28 17.76 5.49
C PHE A 70 -1.99 18.68 6.48
N LEU A 71 -1.25 19.70 6.95
CA LEU A 71 -1.77 20.70 7.89
C LEU A 71 -2.47 21.84 7.14
N ILE A 72 -3.58 22.28 7.69
CA ILE A 72 -4.34 23.46 7.26
C ILE A 72 -4.64 24.35 8.47
N PRO A 73 -5.05 25.63 8.29
CA PRO A 73 -5.30 26.54 9.42
C PRO A 73 -6.30 26.02 10.46
N THR A 74 -7.17 25.09 10.09
CA THR A 74 -8.21 24.53 10.95
C THR A 74 -7.91 23.10 11.45
N GLY A 75 -6.71 22.56 11.23
CA GLY A 75 -6.32 21.23 11.71
C GLY A 75 -5.58 20.37 10.68
N VAL A 76 -5.72 19.05 10.78
CA VAL A 76 -5.13 18.07 9.86
C VAL A 76 -6.18 17.65 8.84
N ARG A 77 -5.81 17.59 7.56
CA ARG A 77 -6.60 16.94 6.52
C ARG A 77 -5.87 15.68 6.06
N ALA A 78 -6.61 14.58 5.95
CA ALA A 78 -6.12 13.33 5.42
C ALA A 78 -6.82 12.98 4.10
N TRP A 79 -6.13 12.24 3.25
CA TRP A 79 -6.61 11.77 1.97
C TRP A 79 -6.22 10.31 1.78
N ILE A 80 -7.15 9.49 1.31
CA ILE A 80 -6.89 8.10 0.92
C ILE A 80 -6.41 8.13 -0.52
N GLU A 81 -5.11 7.96 -0.71
CA GLU A 81 -4.46 7.86 -2.01
C GLU A 81 -4.27 6.39 -2.40
N ASP A 82 -4.28 6.13 -3.71
CA ASP A 82 -3.90 4.86 -4.36
C ASP A 82 -4.29 3.61 -3.55
N VAL A 83 -5.55 3.18 -3.70
CA VAL A 83 -6.07 1.95 -3.07
C VAL A 83 -6.18 0.84 -4.11
N VAL A 84 -5.53 -0.28 -3.85
CA VAL A 84 -5.60 -1.44 -4.73
C VAL A 84 -5.65 -2.75 -3.94
N VAL A 85 -6.53 -3.64 -4.38
CA VAL A 85 -6.59 -5.04 -3.92
C VAL A 85 -6.38 -5.91 -5.14
N ASP A 86 -5.53 -6.93 -4.97
CA ASP A 86 -5.27 -7.94 -6.00
C ASP A 86 -6.57 -8.59 -6.46
N GLU A 87 -6.74 -8.72 -7.76
CA GLU A 87 -7.92 -9.29 -8.39
C GLU A 87 -8.31 -10.67 -7.82
N ALA A 88 -7.34 -11.54 -7.48
CA ALA A 88 -7.61 -12.86 -6.90
C ALA A 88 -8.11 -12.81 -5.45
N ALA A 89 -7.93 -11.67 -4.78
CA ALA A 89 -8.32 -11.44 -3.40
C ALA A 89 -9.58 -10.55 -3.24
N ARG A 90 -10.08 -9.94 -4.32
CA ARG A 90 -11.28 -9.07 -4.28
C ARG A 90 -12.53 -9.81 -3.81
N GLY A 91 -13.48 -9.06 -3.23
CA GLY A 91 -14.77 -9.59 -2.76
C GLY A 91 -14.70 -10.30 -1.40
N ARG A 92 -13.59 -10.16 -0.67
CA ARG A 92 -13.38 -10.72 0.68
C ARG A 92 -13.63 -9.69 1.81
N GLY A 93 -14.11 -8.51 1.46
CA GLY A 93 -14.13 -7.29 2.27
C GLY A 93 -13.47 -6.16 1.50
#